data_AF-A0A6B2KSP1-F1
#
_entry.id   AF-A0A6B2KSP1-F1
#
_cell.length_a   1.000
_cell.length_b   1.000
_cell.length_c   1.000
_cell.angle_alpha   90.00
_cell.angle_beta   90.00
_cell.angle_gamma   90.00
#
_symmetry.space_group_name_H-M   'P 1'
#
loop_
_entity.id
_entity.type
_entity.pdbx_description
1 polymer ?
#
loop_
_entity_poly.entity_id
_entity_poly.type
_entity_poly.pdbx_seq_one_letter_code
_entity_poly.pdbx_strand_id
1 'polypeptide(L)'
;MKHHYPDHLKIEVLQHLEKVGSVTQAARKFSIHPSTVYGWKHIGLAAFRQRASLCPPPVSPAPTDPNARIQRLEQENAVLREAAKLYFGYK
;
A
#
# COMPACT_ATOMS: atom_id res chain seq x y z
N MET A 1 -8.71 18.96 -6.61
CA MET A 1 -8.45 17.62 -6.03
C MET A 1 -7.00 17.56 -5.57
N LYS A 2 -6.73 17.17 -4.31
CA LYS A 2 -5.36 17.02 -3.81
C LYS A 2 -4.84 15.65 -4.25
N HIS A 3 -3.94 15.60 -5.22
CA HIS A 3 -3.21 14.37 -5.54
C HIS A 3 -2.30 14.04 -4.35
N HIS A 4 -2.63 12.97 -3.62
CA HIS A 4 -1.83 12.49 -2.51
C HIS A 4 -0.88 11.40 -3.01
N TYR A 5 0.43 11.70 -3.02
CA TYR A 5 1.44 10.70 -3.33
C TYR A 5 1.64 9.75 -2.14
N PRO A 6 1.82 8.45 -2.37
CA PRO A 6 2.09 7.51 -1.29
C PRO A 6 3.52 7.69 -0.76
N ASP A 7 3.75 7.34 0.51
CA ASP A 7 5.04 7.60 1.17
C ASP A 7 6.19 6.76 0.61
N HIS A 8 5.93 5.55 0.11
CA HIS A 8 6.97 4.74 -0.57
C HIS A 8 7.54 5.45 -1.80
N LEU A 9 6.71 6.15 -2.58
CA LEU A 9 7.15 6.91 -3.75
C LEU A 9 7.99 8.12 -3.32
N LYS A 10 7.57 8.84 -2.27
CA LYS A 10 8.33 9.97 -1.72
C LYS A 10 9.72 9.52 -1.23
N ILE A 11 9.78 8.35 -0.59
CA ILE A 11 11.03 7.72 -0.13
C ILE A 11 11.94 7.42 -1.32
N GLU A 12 11.42 6.79 -2.37
CA GLU A 12 12.20 6.42 -3.55
C GLU A 12 12.79 7.65 -4.27
N VAL A 13 11.99 8.71 -4.41
CA VAL A 13 12.40 9.99 -5.01
C VAL A 13 13.54 10.62 -4.21
N LEU A 14 13.42 10.65 -2.87
CA LEU A 14 14.46 11.22 -2.00
C LEU A 14 15.74 10.38 -1.97
N GLN A 15 15.63 9.04 -2.00
CA GLN A 15 16.80 8.17 -2.12
C GLN A 15 17.52 8.36 -3.46
N HIS A 16 16.77 8.55 -4.55
CA HIS A 16 17.38 8.87 -5.83
C HIS A 16 18.06 10.24 -5.81
N LEU A 17 17.42 11.24 -5.19
CA LEU A 17 17.98 12.57 -5.01
C LEU A 17 19.31 12.56 -4.25
N GLU A 18 19.45 11.76 -3.19
CA GLU A 18 20.72 11.58 -2.45
C GLU A 18 21.83 11.03 -3.34
N LYS A 19 21.51 10.14 -4.29
CA LYS A 19 22.48 9.55 -5.23
C LYS A 19 22.93 10.53 -6.31
N VAL A 20 22.00 11.31 -6.88
CA VAL A 20 22.31 12.21 -8.01
C VAL A 20 22.67 13.64 -7.60
N GLY A 21 22.29 14.06 -6.39
CA GLY A 21 22.50 15.42 -5.88
C GLY A 21 21.66 16.51 -6.56
N SER A 22 20.79 16.18 -7.53
CA SER A 22 20.04 17.15 -8.35
C SER A 22 18.53 16.96 -8.25
N VAL A 23 17.82 18.00 -7.77
CA VAL A 23 16.36 18.04 -7.67
C VAL A 23 15.73 17.95 -9.07
N THR A 24 16.29 18.64 -10.05
CA THR A 24 15.77 18.66 -11.42
C THR A 24 15.87 17.30 -12.10
N GLN A 25 16.96 16.55 -11.87
CA GLN A 25 17.09 15.19 -12.41
C GLN A 25 16.09 14.23 -11.75
N ALA A 26 15.95 14.29 -10.42
CA ALA A 26 14.96 13.48 -9.72
C ALA A 26 13.52 13.80 -10.15
N ALA A 27 13.18 15.08 -10.26
CA ALA A 27 11.89 15.56 -10.75
C ALA A 27 11.56 15.00 -12.16
N ARG A 28 12.52 15.06 -13.09
CA ARG A 28 12.34 14.52 -14.44
C ARG A 28 12.16 13.00 -14.45
N LYS A 29 12.97 12.26 -13.68
CA LYS A 29 12.90 10.80 -13.64
C LYS A 29 11.54 10.29 -13.16
N PHE A 30 10.99 10.92 -12.12
CA PHE A 30 9.73 10.50 -11.52
C PHE A 30 8.50 11.24 -12.08
N SER A 31 8.68 12.14 -13.05
CA SER A 31 7.61 13.00 -13.59
C SER A 31 6.88 13.79 -12.50
N ILE A 32 7.63 14.36 -11.55
CA ILE A 32 7.13 15.14 -10.43
C ILE A 32 7.65 16.57 -10.55
N HIS A 33 6.80 17.56 -10.28
CA HIS A 33 7.21 18.96 -10.35
C HIS A 33 8.36 19.25 -9.34
N PRO A 34 9.42 19.99 -9.73
CA PRO A 34 10.59 20.24 -8.86
C PRO A 34 10.25 20.85 -7.50
N SER A 35 9.25 21.74 -7.43
CA SER A 35 8.81 22.34 -6.15
C SER A 35 8.29 21.30 -5.16
N THR A 36 7.60 20.26 -5.65
CA THR A 36 7.09 19.15 -4.83
C THR A 36 8.26 18.35 -4.25
N VAL A 37 9.25 18.03 -5.09
CA VAL A 37 10.47 17.31 -4.66
C VAL A 37 11.24 18.15 -3.63
N TYR A 38 11.33 19.46 -3.84
CA TYR A 38 11.97 20.38 -2.90
C TYR A 38 11.24 20.41 -1.55
N GLY A 39 9.91 20.44 -1.56
CA GLY A 39 9.10 20.34 -0.35
C GLY A 39 9.34 19.03 0.42
N TRP A 40 9.46 17.90 -0.28
CA TRP A 40 9.78 16.62 0.35
C TRP A 40 11.21 16.57 0.90
N LYS A 41 12.16 17.20 0.21
CA LYS A 41 13.55 17.30 0.69
C LYS A 41 13.61 18.01 2.04
N HIS A 42 12.85 19.09 2.22
CA HIS A 42 12.75 19.82 3.49
C HIS A 42 12.14 18.99 4.63
N ILE A 43 11.16 18.16 4.32
CA ILE A 43 10.55 17.23 5.28
C ILE A 43 11.55 16.14 5.71
N GLY A 44 12.36 15.66 4.77
CA GLY A 44 13.42 14.69 5.03
C GLY A 44 12.98 13.23 4.91
N LEU A 45 13.92 12.38 4.48
CA LEU A 45 13.71 10.95 4.22
C LEU A 45 13.27 10.18 5.47
N ALA A 46 13.85 10.48 6.63
CA ALA A 46 13.53 9.82 7.89
C ALA A 46 12.07 9.99 8.30
N ALA A 47 11.49 11.18 8.10
CA ALA A 47 10.09 11.46 8.43
C ALA A 47 9.11 10.68 7.55
N PHE A 48 9.47 10.40 6.29
CA PHE A 48 8.65 9.55 5.43
C PHE A 48 8.82 8.06 5.76
N ARG A 49 10.02 7.61 6.14
CA ARG A 49 10.24 6.24 6.63
C ARG A 49 9.44 5.96 7.90
N GLN A 50 9.44 6.90 8.84
CA GLN A 50 8.65 6.78 10.07
C GLN A 50 7.15 6.73 9.78
N ARG A 51 6.65 7.55 8.86
CA ARG A 51 5.24 7.49 8.43
C ARG A 51 4.89 6.17 7.74
N ALA A 52 5.76 5.70 6.86
CA ALA A 52 5.60 4.41 6.19
C ALA A 52 5.65 3.23 7.19
N SER A 53 6.37 3.34 8.31
CA SER A 53 6.36 2.31 9.36
C SER A 53 5.14 2.40 10.29
N LEU A 54 4.57 3.59 10.47
CA LEU A 54 3.37 3.81 11.30
C LEU A 54 2.08 3.43 10.58
N CYS A 55 2.08 3.41 9.24
CA CYS A 55 1.07 2.73 8.45
C CYS A 55 1.50 1.27 8.30
N PRO A 56 0.98 0.32 9.12
CA PRO A 56 1.11 -1.07 8.75
C PRO A 56 0.56 -1.24 7.32
N PRO A 57 1.17 -2.07 6.46
CA PRO A 57 0.50 -2.50 5.24
C PRO A 57 -0.91 -2.97 5.64
N PRO A 58 -1.95 -2.77 4.79
CA PRO A 58 -3.28 -3.26 5.12
C PRO A 58 -3.14 -4.71 5.57
N VAL A 59 -3.38 -4.93 6.87
CA VAL A 59 -3.20 -6.22 7.53
C VAL A 59 -4.36 -7.08 7.06
N SER A 60 -4.33 -7.49 5.81
CA SER A 60 -4.77 -8.83 5.47
C SER A 60 -3.57 -9.70 5.78
N PRO A 61 -3.61 -10.57 6.80
CA PRO A 61 -2.83 -11.78 6.72
C PRO A 61 -3.39 -12.51 5.49
N ALA A 62 -2.81 -12.28 4.32
CA ALA A 62 -2.88 -13.28 3.28
C ALA A 62 -2.27 -14.52 3.93
N PRO A 63 -3.04 -15.59 4.18
CA PRO A 63 -2.44 -16.82 4.64
C PRO A 63 -1.35 -17.17 3.62
N THR A 64 -0.13 -17.32 4.11
CA THR A 64 1.08 -17.62 3.34
C THR A 64 0.93 -18.90 2.52
N ASP A 65 -0.12 -19.67 2.77
CA ASP A 65 -0.55 -20.82 1.99
C ASP A 65 -1.91 -20.54 1.31
N PRO A 66 -1.96 -20.41 -0.03
CA PRO A 66 -3.21 -20.21 -0.75
C PRO A 66 -4.20 -21.37 -0.55
N ASN A 67 -3.73 -22.59 -0.28
CA ASN A 67 -4.60 -23.74 -0.02
C ASN A 67 -5.26 -23.64 1.36
N ALA A 68 -4.54 -23.15 2.39
CA ALA A 68 -5.13 -22.89 3.69
C ALA A 68 -6.24 -21.83 3.62
N ARG A 69 -6.10 -20.84 2.72
CA ARG A 69 -7.16 -19.87 2.42
C ARG A 69 -8.39 -20.53 1.80
N ILE A 70 -8.16 -21.38 0.80
CA ILE A 70 -9.24 -22.05 0.06
C ILE A 70 -10.03 -22.94 1.01
N GLN A 71 -9.36 -23.75 1.83
CA GLN A 71 -10.02 -24.60 2.83
C GLN A 71 -10.88 -23.80 3.81
N ARG A 72 -10.36 -22.66 4.30
CA ARG A 72 -11.13 -21.78 5.19
C ARG A 72 -12.37 -21.21 4.50
N LEU A 73 -12.22 -20.73 3.27
CA LEU A 73 -13.34 -20.19 2.49
C LEU A 73 -14.38 -21.26 2.14
N GLU A 74 -13.96 -22.50 1.88
CA GLU A 74 -14.85 -23.63 1.66
C GLU A 74 -15.65 -23.98 2.92
N GLN A 75 -15.01 -23.96 4.09
CA GLN A 75 -15.67 -24.14 5.38
C GLN A 75 -16.72 -23.06 5.64
N GLU A 76 -16.35 -21.79 5.44
CA GLU A 76 -17.25 -20.65 5.61
C GLU A 76 -18.42 -20.71 4.62
N ASN A 77 -18.16 -21.06 3.35
CA ASN A 77 -19.19 -21.24 2.34
C ASN A 77 -20.13 -22.42 2.65
N ALA A 78 -19.63 -23.52 3.24
CA ALA A 78 -20.47 -24.64 3.64
C ALA A 78 -21.48 -24.21 4.72
N VAL A 79 -21.01 -23.46 5.74
CA VAL A 79 -21.90 -22.90 6.78
C VAL A 79 -22.92 -21.94 6.18
N LEU A 80 -22.49 -21.06 5.27
CA LEU A 80 -23.39 -20.12 4.60
C LEU A 80 -24.43 -20.83 3.72
N ARG A 81 -24.06 -21.94 3.06
CA ARG A 81 -25.01 -22.75 2.27
C ARG A 81 -26.05 -23.43 3.15
N GLU A 82 -25.66 -23.98 4.28
CA GLU A 82 -26.61 -24.57 5.24
C GLU A 82 -27.53 -23.50 5.84
N ALA A 83 -26.97 -22.35 6.24
CA ALA A 83 -27.77 -21.21 6.69
C ALA A 83 -28.73 -20.71 5.61
N ALA A 84 -28.30 -20.66 4.35
CA ALA A 84 -29.14 -20.28 3.22
C ALA A 84 -30.25 -21.29 2.96
N LYS A 85 -30.01 -22.60 3.11
CA LYS A 85 -31.07 -23.62 3.03
C LYS A 85 -32.13 -23.41 4.10
N LEU A 86 -31.71 -23.12 5.33
CA LEU A 86 -32.61 -22.84 6.45
C LEU A 86 -33.41 -21.55 6.23
N TYR A 87 -32.77 -20.50 5.71
CA TYR A 87 -33.38 -19.18 5.56
C TYR A 87 -34.25 -19.04 4.30
N PHE A 88 -33.80 -19.58 3.18
CA PHE A 88 -34.49 -19.49 1.89
C PHE A 88 -35.34 -20.72 1.56
N GLY A 89 -35.35 -21.75 2.42
CA GLY A 89 -36.25 -22.91 2.29
C GLY A 89 -36.01 -23.75 1.03
N TYR A 90 -34.81 -23.73 0.45
CA TYR A 90 -34.48 -24.59 -0.68
C TYR A 90 -34.43 -26.05 -0.22
N LYS A 91 -35.43 -26.84 -0.64
CA LYS A 91 -35.45 -28.31 -0.56
C LYS A 91 -34.49 -28.93 -1.56
#